data_AF-A0A831YII6-F1
#
_entry.id   AF-A0A831YII6-F1
#
_cell.length_a   1.000
_cell.length_b   1.000
_cell.length_c   1.000
_cell.angle_alpha   90.00
_cell.angle_beta   90.00
_cell.angle_gamma   90.00
#
_symmetry.space_group_name_H-M   'P 1'
#
loop_
_entity.id
_entity.type
_entity.pdbx_description
1 polymer ?
#
loop_
_entity_poly.entity_id
_entity_poly.type
_entity_poly.pdbx_seq_one_letter_code
_entity_poly.pdbx_strand_id
1 'polypeptide(L)'
;MGNTLKSGFQISRRNRRLLLVLATMACGVMAVAGGILAIFSPLVFDAPGSLRNPVAWLGFLLGAGFWIVCLVAPLRAWIEWKRGREPIAWAAMAAPVAWAAATLTVLQFVPG
;
A
#
# COMPACT_ATOMS: atom_id res chain seq x y z
N MET A 1 46.55 -1.28 7.42
CA MET A 1 45.63 -1.11 6.28
C MET A 1 44.21 -1.20 6.82
N GLY A 2 43.64 -0.07 7.22
CA GLY A 2 42.26 -0.01 7.74
C GLY A 2 41.32 0.29 6.58
N ASN A 3 40.46 -0.66 6.23
CA ASN A 3 39.40 -0.45 5.25
C ASN A 3 38.42 0.58 5.81
N THR A 4 38.50 1.81 5.32
CA THR A 4 37.50 2.85 5.51
C THR A 4 36.22 2.37 4.84
N LEU A 5 35.34 1.73 5.61
CA LEU A 5 33.98 1.41 5.18
C LEU A 5 33.35 2.72 4.74
N LYS A 6 33.13 2.82 3.42
CA LYS A 6 32.55 3.97 2.72
C LYS A 6 31.30 4.40 3.48
N SER A 7 31.39 5.55 4.15
CA SER A 7 30.27 6.20 4.84
C SER A 7 29.05 6.10 3.94
N GLY A 8 28.07 5.28 4.36
CA GLY A 8 26.88 4.96 3.58
C GLY A 8 26.25 6.23 3.03
N PHE A 9 25.76 6.17 1.80
CA PHE A 9 25.19 7.29 1.06
C PHE A 9 24.15 8.03 1.92
N GLN A 10 24.58 9.11 2.59
CA GLN A 10 23.73 9.91 3.48
C GLN A 10 22.80 10.74 2.59
N ILE A 11 21.64 10.19 2.25
CA ILE A 11 20.62 10.91 1.49
C ILE A 11 20.23 12.16 2.29
N SER A 12 20.43 13.34 1.71
CA SER A 12 20.07 14.62 2.30
C SER A 12 18.61 14.65 2.76
N ARG A 13 18.33 15.38 3.85
CA ARG A 13 16.96 15.61 4.36
C ARG A 13 16.01 16.16 3.29
N ARG A 14 16.53 16.97 2.37
CA ARG A 14 15.77 17.53 1.23
C ARG A 14 15.37 16.43 0.24
N ASN A 15 16.29 15.52 -0.07
CA ASN A 15 16.04 14.38 -0.97
C ASN A 15 15.07 13.38 -0.35
N ARG A 16 15.20 13.08 0.95
CA ARG A 16 14.23 12.21 1.66
C ARG A 16 12.82 12.80 1.66
N ARG A 17 12.70 14.12 1.86
CA ARG A 17 11.41 14.81 1.76
C ARG A 17 10.83 14.73 0.34
N LEU A 18 11.66 14.91 -0.69
CA LEU A 18 11.23 14.74 -2.08
C LEU A 18 10.73 13.32 -2.35
N LEU A 19 11.45 12.29 -1.88
CA LEU A 19 11.01 10.89 -2.00
C LEU A 19 9.66 10.66 -1.30
N LEU A 20 9.44 11.27 -0.13
CA LEU A 20 8.16 11.15 0.58
C LEU A 20 7.00 11.81 -0.19
N VAL A 21 7.25 12.95 -0.84
CA VAL A 21 6.28 13.59 -1.74
C VAL A 21 5.99 12.68 -2.94
N LEU A 22 7.01 12.12 -3.59
CA LEU A 22 6.83 11.19 -4.71
C LEU A 22 6.04 9.94 -4.28
N ALA A 23 6.35 9.36 -3.12
CA ALA A 23 5.60 8.23 -2.56
C ALA A 23 4.13 8.58 -2.31
N THR A 24 3.86 9.80 -1.82
CA THR A 24 2.50 10.30 -1.63
C THR A 24 1.75 10.42 -2.96
N MET A 25 2.40 10.95 -4.00
CA MET A 25 1.81 11.05 -5.35
C MET A 25 1.52 9.66 -5.92
N ALA A 26 2.45 8.72 -5.78
CA ALA A 26 2.24 7.33 -6.18
C ALA A 26 1.05 6.69 -5.45
N CYS A 27 0.91 6.93 -4.14
CA CYS A 27 -0.26 6.51 -3.37
C CYS A 27 -1.56 7.13 -3.91
N GLY A 28 -1.53 8.41 -4.30
CA GLY A 28 -2.68 9.07 -4.92
C GLY A 28 -3.11 8.40 -6.23
N VAL A 29 -2.16 8.07 -7.11
CA VAL A 29 -2.44 7.34 -8.36
C VAL A 29 -3.00 5.94 -8.06
N MET A 30 -2.41 5.21 -7.12
CA MET A 30 -2.90 3.89 -6.72
C MET A 30 -4.29 3.95 -6.08
N ALA A 31 -4.61 5.01 -5.34
CA ALA A 31 -5.93 5.20 -4.75
C ALA A 31 -7.02 5.31 -5.81
N VAL A 32 -6.74 5.96 -6.95
CA VAL A 32 -7.67 6.03 -8.08
C VAL A 32 -7.93 4.64 -8.64
N ALA A 33 -6.88 3.87 -8.93
CA ALA A 33 -7.02 2.48 -9.40
C ALA A 33 -7.77 1.61 -8.38
N GLY A 34 -7.48 1.77 -7.09
CA GLY A 34 -8.18 1.11 -6.00
C GLY A 34 -9.65 1.50 -5.88
N GLY A 35 -9.99 2.76 -6.15
CA GLY A 35 -11.38 3.23 -6.15
C GLY A 35 -12.18 2.60 -7.29
N ILE A 36 -11.58 2.51 -8.49
CA ILE A 36 -12.17 1.80 -9.62
C ILE A 36 -12.38 0.33 -9.25
N LEU A 37 -11.36 -0.32 -8.68
CA LEU A 37 -11.45 -1.71 -8.24
C LEU A 37 -12.53 -1.90 -7.17
N ALA A 38 -12.70 -0.96 -6.25
CA ALA A 38 -13.75 -1.00 -5.23
C ALA A 38 -15.16 -0.96 -5.85
N ILE A 39 -15.38 -0.14 -6.89
CA ILE A 39 -16.66 -0.08 -7.62
C ILE A 39 -17.00 -1.44 -8.23
N PHE A 40 -16.01 -2.12 -8.80
CA PHE A 40 -16.19 -3.42 -9.46
C PHE A 40 -16.00 -4.63 -8.53
N SER A 41 -15.58 -4.42 -7.29
CA SER A 41 -15.31 -5.50 -6.33
C SER A 41 -16.49 -6.43 -6.06
N PRO A 42 -17.78 -6.02 -6.14
CA PRO A 42 -18.90 -6.95 -5.99
C PRO A 42 -18.97 -8.04 -7.06
N LEU A 43 -18.33 -7.88 -8.23
CA LEU A 43 -18.32 -8.88 -9.31
C LEU A 43 -17.71 -10.23 -8.87
N VAL A 44 -16.89 -10.23 -7.82
CA VAL A 44 -16.39 -11.48 -7.20
C VAL A 44 -17.53 -12.41 -6.74
N PHE A 45 -18.72 -11.87 -6.50
CA PHE A 45 -19.88 -12.65 -6.04
C PHE A 45 -20.79 -13.16 -7.17
N ASP A 46 -20.51 -12.85 -8.43
CA ASP A 46 -21.30 -13.32 -9.58
C ASP A 46 -21.13 -14.83 -9.83
N ALA A 47 -20.02 -15.42 -9.36
CA ALA A 47 -19.76 -16.84 -9.49
C ALA A 47 -20.66 -17.69 -8.54
N PRO A 48 -21.21 -18.84 -9.01
CA PRO A 48 -22.05 -19.70 -8.18
C PRO A 48 -21.37 -20.13 -6.89
N GLY A 49 -22.03 -19.93 -5.75
CA GLY A 49 -21.51 -20.32 -4.43
C GLY A 49 -20.50 -19.33 -3.82
N SER A 50 -20.13 -18.25 -4.52
CA SER A 50 -19.17 -17.26 -4.03
C SER A 50 -19.62 -16.54 -2.75
N LEU A 51 -20.93 -16.31 -2.58
CA LEU A 51 -21.50 -15.72 -1.36
C LEU A 51 -21.18 -16.49 -0.07
N ARG A 52 -20.97 -17.81 -0.17
CA ARG A 52 -20.60 -18.68 0.97
C ARG A 52 -19.10 -18.94 1.06
N ASN A 53 -18.31 -18.42 0.12
CA ASN A 53 -16.87 -18.62 0.08
C ASN A 53 -16.16 -17.53 0.92
N PRO A 54 -15.49 -17.88 2.03
CA PRO A 54 -14.78 -16.89 2.85
C PRO A 54 -13.61 -16.22 2.11
N VAL A 55 -13.02 -16.89 1.11
CA VAL A 55 -11.94 -16.32 0.29
C VAL A 55 -12.46 -15.21 -0.61
N ALA A 56 -13.67 -15.34 -1.15
CA ALA A 56 -14.32 -14.30 -1.94
C ALA A 56 -14.59 -13.04 -1.11
N TRP A 57 -15.07 -13.21 0.13
CA TRP A 57 -15.22 -12.11 1.08
C TRP A 57 -13.90 -11.43 1.44
N LEU A 58 -12.83 -12.22 1.65
CA LEU A 58 -11.50 -11.67 1.92
C LEU A 58 -10.98 -10.87 0.73
N GLY A 59 -11.12 -11.40 -0.50
CA GLY A 59 -10.76 -10.72 -1.74
C GLY A 59 -11.53 -9.41 -1.92
N PHE A 60 -12.85 -9.42 -1.66
CA PHE A 60 -13.69 -8.23 -1.67
C PHE A 60 -13.20 -7.18 -0.67
N LEU A 61 -12.96 -7.55 0.60
CA LEU A 61 -12.51 -6.61 1.63
C LEU A 61 -11.14 -6.01 1.32
N LEU A 62 -10.21 -6.84 0.85
CA LEU A 62 -8.88 -6.39 0.45
C LEU A 62 -8.95 -5.47 -0.78
N GLY A 63 -9.75 -5.83 -1.79
CA GLY A 63 -9.95 -5.01 -2.97
C GLY A 63 -10.62 -3.67 -2.65
N ALA A 64 -11.78 -3.71 -2.01
CA ALA A 64 -12.57 -2.53 -1.66
C ALA A 64 -11.86 -1.62 -0.63
N GLY A 65 -11.03 -2.20 0.25
CA GLY A 65 -10.27 -1.44 1.25
C GLY A 65 -8.99 -0.79 0.72
N PHE A 66 -8.49 -1.19 -0.46
CA PHE A 66 -7.18 -0.78 -0.95
C PHE A 66 -7.03 0.74 -1.10
N TRP A 67 -8.03 1.42 -1.67
CA TRP A 67 -7.98 2.87 -1.84
C TRP A 67 -7.90 3.62 -0.51
N ILE A 68 -8.56 3.11 0.53
CA ILE A 68 -8.51 3.68 1.89
C ILE A 68 -7.08 3.59 2.42
N VAL A 69 -6.43 2.44 2.25
CA VAL A 69 -5.03 2.24 2.66
C VAL A 69 -4.11 3.19 1.91
N CYS A 70 -4.31 3.38 0.61
CA CYS A 70 -3.56 4.35 -0.20
C CYS A 70 -3.70 5.79 0.30
N LEU A 71 -4.80 6.18 0.94
CA LEU A 71 -4.98 7.52 1.50
C LEU A 71 -4.49 7.64 2.95
N VAL A 72 -4.71 6.61 3.77
CA VAL A 72 -4.36 6.63 5.20
C VAL A 72 -2.84 6.46 5.41
N ALA A 73 -2.19 5.63 4.59
CA ALA A 73 -0.74 5.41 4.65
C ALA A 73 0.08 6.70 4.55
N PRO A 74 -0.08 7.53 3.49
CA PRO A 74 0.69 8.78 3.40
C PRO A 74 0.36 9.75 4.51
N LEU A 75 -0.90 9.83 4.96
CA LEU A 75 -1.28 10.68 6.10
C LEU A 75 -0.52 10.28 7.37
N ARG A 76 -0.49 8.99 7.71
CA ARG A 76 0.29 8.47 8.85
C ARG A 76 1.78 8.72 8.67
N ALA A 77 2.30 8.51 7.47
CA ALA A 77 3.71 8.74 7.18
C ALA A 77 4.12 10.21 7.39
N TRP A 78 3.30 11.18 6.96
CA TRP A 78 3.58 12.60 7.19
C TRP A 78 3.50 13.00 8.66
N ILE A 79 2.59 12.40 9.44
CA ILE A 79 2.50 12.62 10.89
C ILE A 79 3.79 12.13 11.58
N GLU A 80 4.22 10.90 11.28
CA GLU A 80 5.42 10.31 11.89
C GLU A 80 6.70 11.00 11.40
N TRP A 81 6.72 11.47 10.14
CA TRP A 81 7.80 12.31 9.62
C TRP A 81 7.97 13.61 10.40
N LYS A 82 6.85 14.31 10.69
CA LYS A 82 6.88 15.53 11.54
C LYS A 82 7.33 15.24 12.97
N ARG A 83 7.06 14.04 13.49
CA ARG A 83 7.50 13.58 14.81
C ARG A 83 8.98 13.12 14.85
N GLY A 84 9.69 13.19 13.72
CA GLY A 84 11.08 12.74 13.61
C GLY A 84 11.26 11.21 13.61
N ARG A 85 10.16 10.44 13.52
CA ARG A 85 10.16 8.97 13.52
C ARG A 85 10.22 8.44 12.09
N GLU A 86 11.32 8.74 11.42
CA GLU A 86 11.50 8.46 10.00
C GLU A 86 11.32 6.97 9.60
N PRO A 87 11.82 5.97 10.33
CA PRO A 87 11.61 4.57 9.97
C PRO A 87 10.12 4.17 9.94
N ILE A 88 9.33 4.71 10.87
CA ILE A 88 7.90 4.44 10.95
C ILE A 88 7.16 5.12 9.80
N ALA A 89 7.60 6.32 9.41
CA ALA A 89 7.04 7.01 8.26
C ALA A 89 7.22 6.20 6.96
N TRP A 90 8.40 5.63 6.75
CA TRP A 90 8.65 4.76 5.60
C TRP A 90 7.92 3.44 5.68
N ALA A 91 7.81 2.84 6.87
CA ALA A 91 7.00 1.63 7.07
C ALA A 91 5.52 1.88 6.74
N ALA A 92 4.97 3.04 7.12
CA ALA A 92 3.61 3.41 6.73
C ALA A 92 3.45 3.54 5.21
N MET A 93 4.45 4.09 4.51
CA MET A 93 4.44 4.18 3.03
C MET A 93 4.53 2.81 2.33
N ALA A 94 5.00 1.76 3.00
CA ALA A 94 5.01 0.40 2.46
C ALA A 94 3.64 -0.30 2.59
N ALA A 95 2.74 0.19 3.45
CA ALA A 95 1.45 -0.44 3.70
C ALA A 95 0.59 -0.62 2.44
N PRO A 96 0.47 0.35 1.51
CA PRO A 96 -0.27 0.15 0.27
C PRO A 96 0.33 -0.98 -0.58
N VAL A 97 1.65 -1.07 -0.68
CA VAL A 97 2.32 -2.14 -1.45
C VAL A 97 2.06 -3.50 -0.84
N ALA A 98 2.18 -3.62 0.49
CA ALA A 98 1.88 -4.85 1.20
C ALA A 98 0.41 -5.26 1.05
N TRP A 99 -0.50 -4.29 1.11
CA TRP A 99 -1.93 -4.53 0.91
C TRP A 99 -2.23 -5.00 -0.51
N ALA A 100 -1.66 -4.35 -1.53
CA ALA A 100 -1.81 -4.76 -2.93
C ALA A 100 -1.29 -6.18 -3.16
N ALA A 101 -0.13 -6.52 -2.59
CA ALA A 101 0.42 -7.87 -2.66
C ALA A 101 -0.55 -8.89 -2.04
N ALA A 102 -1.08 -8.61 -0.84
CA ALA A 102 -2.06 -9.47 -0.19
C ALA A 102 -3.33 -9.64 -1.05
N THR A 103 -3.87 -8.55 -1.62
CA THR A 103 -5.02 -8.60 -2.53
C THR A 103 -4.74 -9.52 -3.71
N LEU A 104 -3.60 -9.33 -4.40
CA LEU A 104 -3.23 -10.14 -5.56
C LEU A 104 -3.07 -11.61 -5.20
N THR A 105 -2.46 -11.92 -4.06
CA THR A 105 -2.31 -13.30 -3.58
C THR A 105 -3.67 -13.94 -3.30
N VAL A 106 -4.59 -13.26 -2.61
CA VAL A 106 -5.91 -13.81 -2.28
C VAL A 106 -6.75 -14.03 -3.54
N LEU A 107 -6.69 -13.11 -4.50
CA LEU A 107 -7.45 -13.23 -5.75
C LEU A 107 -7.06 -14.47 -6.58
N GLN A 108 -5.84 -15.01 -6.45
CA GLN A 108 -5.47 -16.27 -7.10
C GLN A 108 -6.28 -17.49 -6.61
N PHE A 109 -6.87 -17.39 -5.42
CA PHE A 109 -7.63 -18.47 -4.79
C PHE A 109 -9.15 -18.27 -4.88
N VAL A 110 -9.61 -17.16 -5.47
CA VAL A 110 -11.03 -16.95 -5.75
C VAL A 110 -11.37 -17.78 -7.00
N PRO A 111 -12.32 -18.72 -6.93
CA PRO A 111 -12.75 -19.47 -8.11
C PRO A 111 -13.35 -18.49 -9.12
N GLY A 112 -12.88 -18.55 -10.36
CA GLY A 112 -13.47 -17.85 -11.50
C GLY A 112 -14.77 -18.50 -11.98
#